data_AF-A0A946NIJ2-F1
#
_entry.id   AF-A0A946NIJ2-F1
#
_cell.length_a   1.000
_cell.length_b   1.000
_cell.length_c   1.000
_cell.angle_alpha   90.00
_cell.angle_beta   90.00
_cell.angle_gamma   90.00
#
_symmetry.space_group_name_H-M   'P 1'
#
loop_
_entity.id
_entity.type
_entity.pdbx_description
1 polymer ?
#
loop_
_entity_poly.entity_id
_entity_poly.type
_entity_poly.pdbx_seq_one_letter_code
_entity_poly.pdbx_strand_id
1 'polypeptide(L)' 'FDKFPNVNKELGPEMKSTGEAIYFIDDLQDDYFTKVYSERNLYLSK' A
#
# COMPACT_ATOMS: atom_id res chain seq x y z
N PHE A 1 2.44 0.73 10.74
CA PHE A 1 2.47 -0.27 11.83
C PHE A 1 3.43 0.10 12.96
N ASP A 2 4.35 1.06 12.79
CA ASP A 2 5.34 1.41 13.83
C ASP A 2 4.74 1.96 15.13
N LYS A 3 3.54 2.56 15.04
CA LYS A 3 2.75 2.98 16.21
C LYS A 3 2.06 1.82 16.94
N PHE A 4 1.94 0.66 16.30
CA PHE A 4 1.25 -0.54 16.82
C PHE A 4 2.10 -1.79 16.52
N PRO A 5 3.19 -2.03 17.26
CA PRO A 5 4.18 -3.06 16.93
C PRO A 5 3.65 -4.50 16.93
N ASN A 6 2.57 -4.78 17.69
CA ASN A 6 2.04 -6.13 17.87
C ASN A 6 0.77 -6.42 17.06
N VAL A 7 0.36 -5.54 16.14
CA VAL A 7 -0.87 -5.75 15.36
C VAL A 7 -0.57 -6.53 14.07
N ASN A 8 -1.47 -7.44 13.70
CA ASN A 8 -1.34 -8.21 12.46
C ASN A 8 -1.34 -7.24 11.26
N LYS A 9 -0.30 -7.37 10.43
CA LYS A 9 -0.08 -6.56 9.24
C LYS A 9 -0.87 -7.03 8.03
N GLU A 10 -1.43 -8.23 8.08
CA GLU A 10 -2.23 -8.81 7.00
C GLU A 10 -3.49 -7.98 6.72
N LEU A 11 -3.76 -7.78 5.43
CA LEU A 11 -4.96 -7.16 4.90
C LEU A 11 -5.99 -8.26 4.67
N GLY A 12 -7.13 -8.12 5.34
CA GLY A 12 -8.33 -8.91 5.09
C GLY A 12 -9.44 -8.07 4.47
N PRO A 13 -10.71 -8.47 4.59
CA PRO A 13 -11.85 -7.67 4.12
C PRO A 13 -11.96 -6.29 4.81
N GLU A 14 -11.33 -6.13 5.98
CA GLU A 14 -11.33 -4.90 6.75
C GLU A 14 -10.17 -3.96 6.39
N MET A 15 -10.49 -2.69 6.18
CA MET A 15 -9.52 -1.61 5.90
C MET A 15 -8.68 -1.32 7.14
N LYS A 16 -7.35 -1.26 6.96
CA LYS A 16 -6.37 -0.96 8.02
C LYS A 16 -5.57 0.33 7.79
N SER A 17 -5.79 1.04 6.68
CA SER A 17 -5.09 2.29 6.38
C SER A 17 -5.61 3.44 7.24
N THR A 18 -4.70 4.35 7.61
CA THR A 18 -5.02 5.55 8.44
C THR A 18 -4.82 6.85 7.67
N GLY A 19 -4.50 6.78 6.39
CA GLY A 19 -4.20 7.92 5.56
C GLY A 19 -3.98 7.52 4.11
N GLU A 20 -4.12 8.49 3.22
CA GLU A 20 -3.99 8.35 1.77
C GLU A 20 -3.22 9.56 1.24
N ALA A 21 -2.50 9.37 0.14
CA ALA A 21 -1.77 10.42 -0.54
C ALA A 21 -2.03 10.32 -2.06
N ILE A 22 -2.04 11.46 -2.74
CA ILE A 22 -2.22 11.55 -4.19
C ILE A 22 -0.92 12.04 -4.79
N TYR A 23 -0.44 11.33 -5.80
CA TYR A 23 0.72 11.70 -6.61
C TYR A 23 0.29 11.77 -8.07
N PHE A 24 0.53 12.91 -8.73
CA PHE A 24 0.18 13.11 -10.14
C PHE A 24 1.36 12.67 -11.02
N ILE A 25 1.04 11.90 -12.06
CA ILE A 25 1.98 11.36 -13.03
C ILE A 25 1.52 11.75 -14.44
N ASP A 26 2.48 11.94 -15.34
CA ASP A 26 2.18 12.25 -16.74
C ASP A 26 1.71 10.99 -17.49
N ASP A 27 2.29 9.82 -17.17
CA ASP A 27 1.94 8.54 -17.76
C ASP A 27 2.22 7.35 -16.80
N LEU A 28 1.86 6.13 -17.23
CA LEU A 28 1.98 4.89 -16.45
C LEU A 28 3.41 4.30 -16.44
N GLN A 29 4.38 4.90 -17.12
CA GLN A 29 5.79 4.48 -17.11
C GLN A 29 6.59 5.18 -16.01
N ASP A 30 5.97 6.11 -15.27
CA ASP A 30 6.58 6.76 -14.12
C ASP A 30 7.18 5.72 -13.13
N ASP A 31 8.43 5.96 -12.74
CA ASP A 31 9.21 5.03 -11.90
C ASP A 31 8.54 4.82 -10.53
N TYR A 32 7.95 5.88 -9.96
CA TYR A 32 7.28 5.80 -8.68
C TYR A 32 5.98 5.00 -8.78
N PHE A 33 5.18 5.24 -9.82
CA PHE A 33 3.97 4.46 -10.09
C PHE A 33 4.29 2.97 -10.30
N THR A 34 5.29 2.66 -11.12
CA THR A 34 5.67 1.27 -11.43
C THR A 34 6.10 0.51 -10.17
N LYS A 35 6.87 1.18 -9.30
CA LYS A 35 7.26 0.62 -8.00
C LYS A 35 6.05 0.33 -7.11
N VAL A 36 5.19 1.32 -6.88
CA VAL A 36 4.00 1.16 -6.01
C VAL A 36 3.06 0.09 -6.57
N TYR A 37 2.87 0.04 -7.88
CA TYR A 37 2.05 -0.98 -8.53
C TYR A 37 2.60 -2.40 -8.30
N SER A 38 3.91 -2.58 -8.32
CA SER A 38 4.55 -3.87 -8.02
C SER A 38 4.30 -4.33 -6.58
N GLU A 39 4.08 -3.39 -5.66
CA GLU A 39 3.86 -3.63 -4.23
C GLU A 39 2.36 -3.75 -3.87
N ARG A 40 1.44 -3.74 -4.85
CA ARG A 40 -0.01 -3.68 -4.60
C ARG A 40 -0.60 -4.85 -3.77
N ASN A 41 0.08 -5.99 -3.79
CA ASN A 41 -0.32 -7.19 -3.04
C ASN A 41 0.46 -7.34 -1.74
N LEU A 42 1.28 -6.36 -1.38
CA LEU A 42 2.02 -6.37 -0.13
C LEU A 42 1.01 -6.42 1.01
N TYR A 43 1.12 -7.46 1.85
CA TYR A 43 0.25 -7.77 2.97
C TYR A 43 -1.13 -8.39 2.65
N LEU A 44 -1.48 -8.66 1.39
CA LEU A 44 -2.71 -9.39 1.08
C LEU A 44 -2.54 -10.86 1.48
N SER A 45 -3.38 -11.37 2.39
CA SER A 45 -3.40 -12.81 2.68
C SER A 45 -3.99 -13.57 1.49
N LYS A 46 -3.49 -14.79 1.25
CA LYS A 46 -3.90 -15.65 0.14
C LYS A 46 -5.36 -16.12 0.24
#